data_AF-A0A535BF10-F1
#
_entry.id   AF-A0A535BF10-F1
#
_cell.length_a   1.000
_cell.length_b   1.000
_cell.length_c   1.000
_cell.angle_alpha   90.00
_cell.angle_beta   90.00
_cell.angle_gamma   90.00
#
_symmetry.space_group_name_H-M   'P 1'
#
loop_
_entity.id
_entity.type
_entity.pdbx_description
1 polymer ?
#
loop_
_entity_poly.entity_id
_entity_poly.type
_entity_poly.pdbx_seq_one_letter_code
_entity_poly.pdbx_strand_id
1 'polypeptide(L)' 'GKGGVGKSLVAGLLAVGLKRRGFRVGVLDGDITGPSIPRMFGVKEKPMSPDQKNLLPPKSRGGIPIMSMNLILPS' A
#
# COMPACT_ATOMS: atom_id res chain seq x y z
N GLY A 1 16.83 -1.54 10.84
CA GLY A 1 16.71 -0.07 10.90
C GLY A 1 15.78 0.30 12.04
N LYS A 2 16.08 1.35 12.81
CA LYS A 2 15.29 1.74 14.00
C LYS A 2 13.82 1.98 13.59
N GLY A 3 12.90 1.18 14.12
CA GLY A 3 11.46 1.32 13.88
C GLY A 3 10.96 2.68 14.41
N GLY A 4 9.89 3.22 13.80
CA GLY A 4 9.17 4.37 14.37
C GLY A 4 9.52 5.78 13.86
N VAL A 5 10.48 5.93 12.94
CA VAL A 5 10.83 7.26 12.37
C VAL A 5 9.79 7.87 11.40
N GLY A 6 8.60 7.27 11.27
CA GLY A 6 7.50 7.83 10.46
C GLY A 6 7.59 7.66 8.94
N LYS A 7 8.50 6.83 8.41
CA LYS A 7 8.66 6.59 6.96
C LYS A 7 7.34 6.29 6.23
N SER A 8 6.56 5.36 6.76
CA SER A 8 5.29 4.93 6.15
C SER A 8 4.25 6.06 6.15
N LEU A 9 4.22 6.87 7.21
CA LEU A 9 3.36 8.05 7.28
C LEU A 9 3.72 9.07 6.20
N VAL A 10 5.01 9.42 6.09
CA VAL A 10 5.50 10.36 5.07
C VAL A 10 5.19 9.85 3.67
N ALA A 11 5.45 8.56 3.40
CA ALA A 11 5.15 7.95 2.11
C ALA A 11 3.65 7.99 1.76
N GLY A 12 2.77 7.68 2.72
CA GLY A 12 1.33 7.74 2.52
C GLY A 12 0.80 9.16 2.28
N LEU A 13 1.27 10.13 3.08
CA LEU A 13 0.89 11.53 2.89
C LEU A 13 1.37 12.07 1.55
N LEU A 14 2.58 11.71 1.11
CA LEU A 14 3.09 12.05 -0.21
C LEU A 14 2.21 11.46 -1.32
N ALA A 15 1.83 10.19 -1.22
CA ALA A 15 0.97 9.53 -2.19
C ALA A 15 -0.40 10.23 -2.30
N VAL A 16 -1.01 10.58 -1.16
CA VAL A 16 -2.28 11.33 -1.13
C VAL A 16 -2.11 12.72 -1.75
N GLY A 17 -1.04 13.44 -1.42
CA GLY A 17 -0.75 14.76 -1.97
C GLY A 17 -0.60 14.75 -3.49
N LEU A 18 0.17 13.79 -4.02
CA LEU A 18 0.34 13.61 -5.47
C LEU A 18 -0.98 13.24 -6.15
N LYS A 19 -1.77 12.33 -5.56
CA LYS A 19 -3.07 11.95 -6.11
C LYS A 19 -4.04 13.14 -6.21
N ARG A 20 -4.08 13.99 -5.17
CA ARG A 20 -4.91 15.21 -5.14
C ARG A 20 -4.50 16.23 -6.21
N ARG A 21 -3.23 16.23 -6.62
CA ARG A 21 -2.72 17.07 -7.72
C ARG A 21 -2.98 16.47 -9.12
N GLY A 22 -3.71 15.36 -9.21
CA GLY A 22 -4.06 14.73 -10.48
C GLY A 22 -3.04 13.73 -11.02
N PHE A 23 -1.95 13.44 -10.29
CA PHE A 23 -0.98 12.45 -10.73
C PHE A 23 -1.52 11.02 -10.62
N ARG A 24 -1.00 10.13 -11.49
CA ARG A 24 -1.16 8.68 -11.33
C ARG A 24 -0.19 8.19 -10.27
N VAL A 25 -0.73 7.62 -9.19
CA VAL A 25 0.04 7.23 -8.00
C VAL A 25 -0.38 5.83 -7.59
N GLY A 26 0.60 5.02 -7.21
CA GLY A 26 0.41 3.76 -6.49
C GLY A 26 1.42 3.66 -5.35
N VAL A 27 1.16 2.80 -4.36
CA VAL A 27 2.08 2.56 -3.24
C VAL A 27 2.46 1.09 -3.20
N LEU A 28 3.76 0.83 -3.16
CA LEU A 28 4.35 -0.49 -2.96
C LEU A 28 5.11 -0.48 -1.63
N ASP A 29 4.71 -1.35 -0.71
CA ASP A 29 5.25 -1.47 0.65
C ASP A 29 6.01 -2.77 0.82
N GLY A 30 7.32 -2.66 1.04
CA GLY A 30 8.22 -3.77 1.28
C GLY A 30 8.43 -4.13 2.74
N ASP A 31 7.66 -3.57 3.68
CA ASP A 31 7.81 -3.92 5.10
C ASP A 31 6.93 -5.13 5.49
N ILE A 32 7.57 -6.16 6.06
CA ILE A 32 6.90 -7.38 6.57
C ILE A 32 6.51 -7.22 8.05
N THR A 33 7.35 -6.53 8.83
CA THR A 33 7.34 -6.57 10.31
C THR A 33 6.83 -5.29 10.98
N GLY A 34 6.35 -4.30 10.21
CA GLY A 34 5.85 -3.01 10.72
C GLY A 34 4.32 -2.84 10.60
N PRO A 35 3.72 -1.84 11.29
CA PRO A 35 2.36 -1.41 10.99
C PRO A 35 2.31 -0.94 9.52
N SER A 36 1.65 -1.73 8.69
CA SER A 36 1.80 -1.71 7.24
C SER A 36 1.06 -0.54 6.59
N ILE A 37 1.54 -0.07 5.43
CA ILE A 37 0.84 0.93 4.60
C ILE A 37 -0.64 0.55 4.36
N PRO A 38 -1.01 -0.71 4.03
CA PRO A 38 -2.40 -1.13 3.87
C PRO A 38 -3.29 -0.76 5.06
N ARG A 39 -2.80 -0.97 6.29
CA ARG A 39 -3.54 -0.64 7.52
C ARG A 39 -3.83 0.86 7.62
N MET A 40 -2.86 1.71 7.28
CA MET A 40 -3.01 3.16 7.31
C MET A 40 -4.05 3.66 6.30
N PHE A 41 -4.15 3.00 5.14
CA PHE A 41 -5.14 3.33 4.11
C PHE A 41 -6.48 2.59 4.28
N GLY A 42 -6.62 1.77 5.33
CA GLY A 42 -7.83 0.98 5.59
C GLY A 42 -8.08 -0.14 4.57
N VAL A 43 -7.05 -0.55 3.83
CA VAL A 43 -7.14 -1.65 2.85
C VAL A 43 -6.98 -2.98 3.56
N LYS A 44 -7.96 -3.87 3.39
CA LYS A 44 -8.00 -5.20 4.03
C LYS A 44 -8.05 -6.33 3.00
N GLU A 45 -8.42 -6.00 1.78
CA GLU A 45 -8.55 -6.91 0.66
C GLU A 45 -7.16 -7.41 0.25
N LYS A 46 -7.08 -8.69 -0.10
CA LYS A 46 -5.86 -9.26 -0.69
C LYS A 46 -5.78 -8.92 -2.18
N PRO A 47 -4.57 -8.78 -2.75
CA PRO A 47 -4.38 -8.70 -4.19
C PRO A 47 -5.01 -9.90 -4.90
N MET A 48 -5.61 -9.67 -6.06
CA MET A 48 -6.15 -10.72 -6.90
C MET A 48 -5.17 -11.08 -8.01
N SER A 49 -5.15 -12.33 -8.48
CA SER A 49 -4.36 -12.72 -9.65
C SER A 49 -5.21 -13.54 -10.63
N PRO A 50 -6.11 -12.91 -11.41
CA PRO A 50 -7.04 -13.62 -12.27
C PRO A 50 -6.37 -14.53 -13.31
N ASP A 51 -5.19 -14.15 -13.79
CA ASP A 51 -4.43 -14.85 -14.84
C ASP A 51 -3.24 -15.67 -14.28
N GLN A 52 -3.10 -15.74 -12.94
CA GLN A 52 -1.95 -16.32 -12.24
C GLN A 52 -0.56 -15.75 -12.63
N LYS A 53 -0.53 -14.60 -13.33
CA LYS A 53 0.70 -13.93 -13.79
C LYS A 53 0.82 -12.52 -13.21
N ASN A 54 -0.29 -11.81 -13.08
CA ASN A 54 -0.35 -10.42 -12.66
C ASN A 54 -1.13 -10.28 -11.36
N LEU A 55 -0.50 -9.66 -10.37
CA LEU A 55 -1.15 -9.27 -9.12
C LEU A 55 -1.82 -7.91 -9.30
N LEU A 56 -3.15 -7.90 -9.22
CA LEU A 56 -3.98 -6.70 -9.19
C LEU A 56 -4.08 -6.20 -7.75
N PRO A 57 -3.52 -5.01 -7.44
CA PRO A 57 -3.57 -4.46 -6.10
C PRO A 57 -4.99 -3.99 -5.74
N PRO A 58 -5.42 -4.18 -4.48
CA PRO A 58 -6.59 -3.50 -3.96
C PRO A 58 -6.40 -1.98 -3.99
N LYS A 59 -7.51 -1.26 -4.01
CA LYS A 59 -7.51 0.21 -4.00
C LYS A 59 -7.97 0.71 -2.65
N SER A 60 -7.26 1.71 -2.13
CA SER A 60 -7.75 2.52 -1.01
C SER A 60 -9.04 3.26 -1.38
N ARG A 61 -9.74 3.80 -0.38
CA ARG A 61 -10.93 4.66 -0.59
C ARG A 61 -10.67 5.85 -1.52
N GLY A 62 -9.44 6.38 -1.53
CA GLY A 62 -9.01 7.46 -2.43
C GLY A 62 -8.64 6.99 -3.85
N GLY A 63 -8.85 5.71 -4.18
CA GLY A 63 -8.54 5.12 -5.48
C GLY A 63 -7.05 4.92 -5.74
N ILE A 64 -6.21 5.00 -4.70
CA ILE A 64 -4.77 4.69 -4.82
C ILE A 64 -4.60 3.17 -4.70
N PRO A 65 -4.04 2.48 -5.71
CA PRO A 65 -3.69 1.07 -5.63
C PRO A 65 -2.56 0.87 -4.62
N ILE A 66 -2.71 -0.12 -3.75
CA ILE A 66 -1.75 -0.43 -2.69
C ILE A 66 -1.36 -1.89 -2.78
N MET A 67 -0.05 -2.13 -2.81
CA MET A 67 0.54 -3.46 -2.72
C MET A 67 1.50 -3.48 -1.54
N SER A 68 1.48 -4.55 -0.75
CA SER A 68 2.38 -4.74 0.38
C SER A 68 2.73 -6.20 0.54
N MET A 69 3.96 -6.52 0.96
CA MET A 69 4.32 -7.89 1.31
C MET A 69 3.45 -8.44 2.46
N ASN A 70 3.04 -7.56 3.38
CA ASN A 70 2.12 -7.91 4.48
C ASN A 70 0.74 -8.39 3.97
N LEU A 71 0.32 -8.04 2.75
CA LEU A 71 -0.95 -8.51 2.16
C LEU A 71 -0.85 -9.89 1.49
N ILE A 72 0.38 -10.34 1.19
CA ILE A 72 0.65 -11.54 0.40
C ILE A 72 1.07 -12.71 1.30
N LEU A 73 1.70 -12.41 2.44
CA LEU A 73 2.12 -13.44 3.39
C LEU A 73 0.89 -14.10 4.09
N PRO A 74 0.93 -15.42 4.31
CA PRO A 74 -0.07 -16.11 5.11
C PRO A 74 0.00 -15.60 6.56
N SER A 75 -1.17 -15.31 7.13
CA SER A 75 -1.33 -14.90 8.53
C SER A 75 -1.05 -16.06 9.47
#